data_AF-V9D957-F1
#
_entry.id   AF-V9D957-F1
#
_cell.length_a   1.000
_cell.length_b   1.000
_cell.length_c   1.000
_cell.angle_alpha   90.00
_cell.angle_beta   90.00
_cell.angle_gamma   90.00
#
_symmetry.space_group_name_H-M   'P 1'
#
loop_
_entity.id
_entity.type
_entity.pdbx_description
1 polymer ?
#
loop_
_entity_poly.entity_id
_entity_poly.type
_entity_poly.pdbx_seq_one_letter_code
_entity_poly.pdbx_strand_id
1 'polypeptide(L)'
;MSLKQLEIMIPQLLRRHQKSLQDQTISEDLRRSLVIVQWAAHIYWTSFGTGFLIPPSNSKPSVDAPYAVESWQHRLTDWTPYPLQRETVQLPLHALYHHVCELYLIVPDAQALAFAGYATMNAAEKLDAARTIDARFMEWYGALPPHFQFEQPDFLVVPTTIDLASSLYHFRLMMWNWMIPSVKAAPKGNDDTNDRAGTPKRHETDKIIREAKETCLEIVSMTTRILATADAAFGPIFNTLLTAQTAILAASFLLSGNLTSVSEEGMLLQIIHILVRCSRQRNLVKGVTHMLLKTAEDQLAANKDGEVPAGGVSKAVVEQLGIIVKDLAWEKRDHLSFSSQYPNHVMVKEDPDVQLSQLLESWADLALDEGDQPVHASVDHGQEEGDRGKG
;
A
#
# COMPACT_ATOMS: atom_id res chain seq x y z
N MET A 1 3.81 5.38 -19.56
CA MET A 1 2.55 4.73 -19.96
C MET A 1 1.49 5.17 -18.96
N SER A 2 0.40 5.80 -19.39
CA SER A 2 -0.60 6.37 -18.47
C SER A 2 -1.73 5.37 -18.15
N LEU A 3 -2.44 5.56 -17.03
CA LEU A 3 -3.58 4.72 -16.65
C LEU A 3 -4.60 4.63 -17.80
N LYS A 4 -5.02 5.75 -18.39
CA LYS A 4 -5.92 5.81 -19.56
C LYS A 4 -5.43 4.95 -20.73
N GLN A 5 -4.12 4.86 -20.94
CA GLN A 5 -3.57 3.97 -21.97
C GLN A 5 -3.76 2.50 -21.58
N LEU A 6 -3.54 2.13 -20.31
CA LEU A 6 -3.81 0.78 -19.81
C LEU A 6 -5.31 0.42 -19.85
N GLU A 7 -6.21 1.36 -19.50
CA GLU A 7 -7.67 1.15 -19.55
C GLU A 7 -8.16 0.85 -20.98
N ILE A 8 -7.48 1.37 -21.99
CA ILE A 8 -7.79 1.12 -23.40
C ILE A 8 -7.07 -0.13 -23.91
N MET A 9 -5.78 -0.26 -23.61
CA MET A 9 -4.91 -1.32 -24.14
C MET A 9 -5.27 -2.69 -23.59
N ILE A 10 -5.52 -2.83 -22.29
CA ILE A 10 -5.76 -4.14 -21.67
C ILE A 10 -7.06 -4.77 -22.20
N PRO A 11 -8.22 -4.09 -22.24
CA PRO A 11 -9.43 -4.68 -22.83
C PRO A 11 -9.32 -4.97 -24.33
N GLN A 12 -8.50 -4.21 -25.07
CA GLN A 12 -8.23 -4.50 -26.49
C GLN A 12 -7.35 -5.75 -26.65
N LEU A 13 -6.31 -5.86 -25.83
CA LEU A 13 -5.43 -7.02 -25.77
C LEU A 13 -6.22 -8.27 -25.37
N LEU A 14 -7.00 -8.21 -24.30
CA LEU A 14 -7.86 -9.32 -23.86
C LEU A 14 -8.85 -9.75 -24.95
N ARG A 15 -9.52 -8.80 -25.62
CA ARG A 15 -10.44 -9.11 -26.74
C ARG A 15 -9.73 -9.76 -27.94
N ARG A 16 -8.52 -9.29 -28.29
CA ARG A 16 -7.72 -9.90 -29.36
C ARG A 16 -7.28 -11.31 -28.99
N HIS A 17 -6.78 -11.49 -27.78
CA HIS A 17 -6.34 -12.78 -27.26
C HIS A 17 -7.48 -13.79 -27.19
N GLN A 18 -8.67 -13.38 -26.72
CA GLN A 18 -9.84 -14.25 -26.65
C GLN A 18 -10.27 -14.76 -28.04
N LYS A 19 -10.22 -13.91 -29.06
CA LYS A 19 -10.46 -14.33 -30.46
C LYS A 19 -9.40 -15.33 -30.94
N SER A 20 -8.12 -15.09 -30.64
CA SER A 20 -7.03 -16.00 -30.99
C SER A 20 -7.09 -17.33 -30.24
N LEU A 21 -7.55 -17.35 -28.97
CA LEU A 21 -7.71 -18.58 -28.18
C LEU A 21 -8.83 -19.49 -28.71
N GLN A 22 -9.84 -18.92 -29.37
CA GLN A 22 -10.93 -19.67 -30.01
C GLN A 22 -10.53 -20.27 -31.37
N ASP A 23 -9.37 -19.88 -31.91
CA ASP A 23 -8.85 -20.42 -33.15
C ASP A 23 -8.29 -21.83 -32.92
N GLN A 24 -8.87 -22.82 -33.61
CA GLN A 24 -8.42 -24.21 -33.52
C GLN A 24 -7.13 -24.47 -34.30
N THR A 25 -6.68 -23.52 -35.12
CA THR A 25 -5.51 -23.67 -36.00
C THR A 25 -4.18 -23.27 -35.34
N ILE A 26 -4.21 -22.61 -34.18
CA ILE A 26 -2.98 -22.22 -33.47
C ILE A 26 -2.36 -23.40 -32.70
N SER A 27 -1.03 -23.40 -32.63
CA SER A 27 -0.28 -24.41 -31.85
C SER A 27 -0.61 -24.34 -30.37
N GLU A 28 -0.44 -25.46 -29.67
CA GLU A 28 -0.67 -25.55 -28.22
C GLU A 28 0.25 -24.60 -27.43
N ASP A 29 1.52 -24.47 -27.84
CA ASP A 29 2.49 -23.56 -27.22
C ASP A 29 2.07 -22.08 -27.36
N LEU A 30 1.58 -21.69 -28.53
CA LEU A 30 1.06 -20.34 -28.75
C LEU A 30 -0.20 -20.10 -27.91
N ARG A 31 -1.12 -21.09 -27.86
CA ARG A 31 -2.31 -21.02 -27.00
C ARG A 31 -1.93 -20.82 -25.53
N ARG A 32 -0.97 -21.59 -25.01
CA ARG A 32 -0.48 -21.47 -23.62
C ARG A 32 0.15 -20.09 -23.37
N SER A 33 0.96 -19.60 -24.30
CA SER A 33 1.58 -18.28 -24.20
C SER A 33 0.54 -17.15 -24.13
N LEU A 34 -0.53 -17.25 -24.93
CA LEU A 34 -1.65 -16.29 -24.89
C LEU A 34 -2.39 -16.30 -23.54
N VAL A 35 -2.55 -17.47 -22.91
CA VAL A 35 -3.15 -17.62 -21.58
C VAL A 35 -2.26 -16.97 -20.50
N ILE A 36 -0.95 -17.18 -20.56
CA ILE A 36 0.01 -16.54 -19.64
C ILE A 36 -0.11 -15.01 -19.73
N VAL A 37 -0.14 -14.46 -20.95
CA VAL A 37 -0.28 -13.02 -21.15
C VAL A 37 -1.63 -12.49 -20.63
N GLN A 38 -2.72 -13.25 -20.81
CA GLN A 38 -4.02 -12.89 -20.27
C GLN A 38 -4.01 -12.82 -18.73
N TRP A 39 -3.41 -13.81 -18.07
CA TRP A 39 -3.26 -13.81 -16.62
C TRP A 39 -2.37 -12.69 -16.11
N ALA A 40 -1.23 -12.44 -16.77
CA ALA A 40 -0.36 -11.33 -16.43
C ALA A 40 -1.11 -9.99 -16.56
N ALA A 41 -1.84 -9.77 -17.65
CA ALA A 41 -2.63 -8.56 -17.86
C ALA A 41 -3.70 -8.38 -16.76
N HIS A 42 -4.38 -9.46 -16.36
CA HIS A 42 -5.33 -9.44 -15.25
C HIS A 42 -4.67 -9.06 -13.93
N ILE A 43 -3.59 -9.73 -13.54
CA ILE A 43 -2.84 -9.46 -12.30
C ILE A 43 -2.35 -8.00 -12.27
N TYR A 44 -1.73 -7.54 -13.36
CA TYR A 44 -1.28 -6.14 -13.46
C TYR A 44 -2.45 -5.17 -13.33
N TRP A 45 -3.54 -5.38 -14.08
CA TRP A 45 -4.71 -4.50 -14.02
C TRP A 45 -5.30 -4.42 -12.62
N THR A 46 -5.54 -5.56 -11.97
CA THR A 46 -6.09 -5.66 -10.62
C THR A 46 -5.20 -4.94 -9.61
N SER A 47 -3.88 -5.12 -9.70
CA SER A 47 -2.90 -4.49 -8.80
C SER A 47 -2.83 -2.98 -8.99
N PHE A 48 -2.83 -2.49 -10.24
CA PHE A 48 -2.87 -1.07 -10.52
C PHE A 48 -4.19 -0.45 -10.07
N GLY A 49 -5.31 -1.13 -10.31
CA GLY A 49 -6.64 -0.71 -9.86
C GLY A 49 -6.71 -0.48 -8.35
N THR A 50 -5.98 -1.27 -7.56
CA THR A 50 -5.84 -1.06 -6.10
C THR A 50 -5.29 0.32 -5.78
N GLY A 51 -4.19 0.72 -6.42
CA GLY A 51 -3.54 2.01 -6.20
C GLY A 51 -4.40 3.21 -6.60
N PHE A 52 -5.39 3.01 -7.48
CA PHE A 52 -6.32 4.06 -7.91
C PHE A 52 -7.70 3.98 -7.25
N LEU A 53 -7.91 3.02 -6.33
CA LEU A 53 -9.19 2.76 -5.68
C LEU A 53 -10.34 2.52 -6.69
N ILE A 54 -9.99 1.83 -7.78
CA ILE A 54 -10.92 1.47 -8.85
C ILE A 54 -11.33 0.01 -8.66
N PRO A 55 -12.64 -0.31 -8.60
CA PRO A 55 -13.08 -1.69 -8.56
C PRO A 55 -12.67 -2.43 -9.85
N PRO A 56 -12.36 -3.73 -9.77
CA PRO A 56 -11.99 -4.51 -10.93
C PRO A 56 -13.14 -4.52 -11.95
N SER A 57 -12.85 -4.09 -13.18
CA SER A 57 -13.80 -4.00 -14.28
C SER A 57 -13.63 -5.08 -15.35
N ASN A 58 -12.51 -5.80 -15.34
CA ASN A 58 -12.25 -6.91 -16.25
C ASN A 58 -12.73 -8.23 -15.64
N SER A 59 -13.30 -9.09 -16.48
CA SER A 59 -13.69 -10.44 -16.06
C SER A 59 -12.46 -11.27 -15.70
N LYS A 60 -12.58 -12.09 -14.65
CA LYS A 60 -11.56 -13.09 -14.30
C LYS A 60 -11.28 -14.00 -15.51
N PRO A 61 -10.02 -14.36 -15.81
CA PRO A 61 -9.70 -15.30 -16.87
C PRO A 61 -10.45 -16.63 -16.67
N SER A 62 -11.03 -17.18 -17.74
CA SER A 62 -11.90 -18.38 -17.68
C SER A 62 -11.16 -19.71 -17.91
N VAL A 63 -9.83 -19.68 -18.07
CA VAL A 63 -9.01 -20.84 -18.44
C VAL A 63 -8.32 -21.37 -17.19
N ASP A 64 -8.26 -22.71 -17.06
CA ASP A 64 -7.38 -23.39 -16.11
C ASP A 64 -6.01 -22.69 -16.09
N ALA A 65 -5.54 -22.33 -14.89
CA ALA A 65 -4.35 -21.49 -14.76
C ALA A 65 -3.18 -22.10 -15.57
N PRO A 66 -2.41 -21.28 -16.30
CA PRO A 66 -1.42 -21.77 -17.27
C PRO A 66 -0.30 -22.61 -16.65
N TYR A 67 -0.19 -22.57 -15.32
CA TYR A 67 0.81 -23.23 -14.51
C TYR A 67 0.26 -24.40 -13.66
N ALA A 68 -1.03 -24.75 -13.82
CA ALA A 68 -1.67 -25.83 -13.07
C ALA A 68 -1.20 -27.24 -13.48
N VAL A 69 -0.40 -27.36 -14.55
CA VAL A 69 0.04 -28.64 -15.10
C VAL A 69 0.92 -29.39 -14.08
N GLU A 70 0.48 -30.57 -13.61
CA GLU A 70 1.18 -31.40 -12.61
C GLU A 70 2.67 -31.61 -12.95
N SER A 71 2.98 -31.86 -14.23
CA SER A 71 4.36 -32.08 -14.68
C SER A 71 5.32 -30.90 -14.43
N TRP A 72 4.80 -29.71 -14.15
CA TRP A 72 5.53 -28.47 -13.89
C TRP A 72 5.51 -28.05 -12.43
N GLN A 73 4.56 -28.54 -11.63
CA GLN A 73 4.41 -28.15 -10.22
C GLN A 73 5.66 -28.49 -9.39
N HIS A 74 6.34 -29.60 -9.69
CA HIS A 74 7.55 -30.02 -8.99
C HIS A 74 8.85 -29.59 -9.66
N ARG A 75 8.79 -28.88 -10.79
CA ARG A 75 10.00 -28.46 -11.51
C ARG A 75 10.64 -27.28 -10.80
N LEU A 76 11.87 -27.49 -10.36
CA LEU A 76 12.74 -26.44 -9.86
C LEU A 76 13.34 -25.67 -11.04
N THR A 77 13.38 -24.35 -10.89
CA THR A 77 13.99 -23.42 -11.83
C THR A 77 15.18 -22.77 -11.13
N ASP A 78 16.33 -22.82 -11.79
CA ASP A 78 17.49 -22.01 -11.42
C ASP A 78 17.13 -20.53 -11.50
N TRP A 79 17.00 -19.90 -10.33
CA TRP A 79 16.61 -18.50 -10.22
C TRP A 79 17.64 -17.72 -9.44
N THR A 80 18.21 -16.70 -10.07
CA THR A 80 19.18 -15.82 -9.41
C THR A 80 18.48 -14.52 -9.03
N PRO A 81 18.36 -14.21 -7.72
CA PRO A 81 17.80 -12.94 -7.29
C PRO A 81 18.66 -11.78 -7.80
N TYR A 82 18.07 -10.96 -8.66
CA TYR A 82 18.58 -9.62 -8.91
C TYR A 82 18.30 -8.73 -7.68
N PRO A 83 19.23 -7.88 -7.22
CA PRO A 83 20.54 -7.54 -7.79
C PRO A 83 21.71 -8.32 -7.18
N LEU A 84 21.47 -9.24 -6.26
CA LEU A 84 22.52 -9.69 -5.35
C LEU A 84 23.61 -10.56 -5.99
N GLN A 85 23.41 -11.16 -7.17
CA GLN A 85 24.40 -12.04 -7.83
C GLN A 85 25.12 -12.99 -6.84
N ARG A 86 24.44 -13.38 -5.74
CA ARG A 86 25.05 -14.10 -4.62
C ARG A 86 25.13 -15.57 -4.99
N GLU A 87 23.98 -16.22 -5.10
CA GLU A 87 23.86 -17.65 -5.40
C GLU A 87 22.56 -17.90 -6.16
N THR A 88 22.58 -18.89 -7.06
CA THR A 88 21.37 -19.38 -7.73
C THR A 88 20.54 -20.16 -6.72
N VAL A 89 19.26 -19.80 -6.62
CA VAL A 89 18.28 -20.48 -5.77
C VAL A 89 17.43 -21.39 -6.63
N GLN A 90 17.21 -22.62 -6.18
CA GLN A 90 16.25 -23.53 -6.79
C GLN A 90 14.84 -23.12 -6.35
N LEU A 91 14.03 -22.59 -7.27
CA LEU A 91 12.69 -22.13 -6.98
C LEU A 91 11.67 -22.89 -7.86
N PRO A 92 10.62 -23.50 -7.29
CA PRO A 92 9.51 -24.05 -8.08
C PRO A 92 8.64 -22.92 -8.64
N LEU A 93 9.18 -22.18 -9.62
CA LEU A 93 8.65 -20.92 -10.11
C LEU A 93 7.26 -21.07 -10.75
N HIS A 94 7.01 -22.20 -11.42
CA HIS A 94 5.70 -22.49 -12.01
C HIS A 94 4.62 -22.68 -10.94
N ALA A 95 4.93 -23.42 -9.86
CA ALA A 95 4.03 -23.56 -8.71
C ALA A 95 3.79 -22.21 -8.03
N LEU A 96 4.84 -21.39 -7.87
CA LEU A 96 4.69 -20.05 -7.31
C LEU A 96 3.73 -19.19 -8.15
N TYR A 97 3.90 -19.14 -9.48
CA TYR A 97 3.01 -18.38 -10.35
C TYR A 97 1.58 -18.93 -10.39
N HIS A 98 1.42 -20.25 -10.27
CA HIS A 98 0.10 -20.86 -10.10
C HIS A 98 -0.62 -20.28 -8.87
N HIS A 99 0.05 -20.27 -7.72
CA HIS A 99 -0.52 -19.71 -6.49
C HIS A 99 -0.75 -18.20 -6.55
N VAL A 100 0.08 -17.45 -7.29
CA VAL A 100 -0.22 -16.04 -7.59
C VAL A 100 -1.53 -15.93 -8.38
N CYS A 101 -1.75 -16.74 -9.41
CA CYS A 101 -3.01 -16.74 -10.16
C CYS A 101 -4.21 -17.03 -9.24
N GLU A 102 -4.09 -18.02 -8.35
CA GLU A 102 -5.14 -18.36 -7.37
C GLU A 102 -5.45 -17.21 -6.41
N LEU A 103 -4.42 -16.55 -5.87
CA LEU A 103 -4.60 -15.36 -5.04
C LEU A 103 -5.41 -14.29 -5.79
N TYR A 104 -5.08 -14.05 -7.06
CA TYR A 104 -5.74 -13.07 -7.92
C TYR A 104 -7.13 -13.51 -8.45
N LEU A 105 -7.62 -14.68 -8.04
CA LEU A 105 -9.05 -15.03 -8.10
C LEU A 105 -9.82 -14.47 -6.90
N ILE A 106 -9.17 -14.26 -5.76
CA ILE A 106 -9.77 -13.75 -4.52
C ILE A 106 -9.67 -12.23 -4.46
N VAL A 107 -8.51 -11.67 -4.83
CA VAL A 107 -8.23 -10.22 -4.76
C VAL A 107 -9.32 -9.34 -5.40
N PRO A 108 -9.82 -9.64 -6.62
CA PRO A 108 -10.88 -8.82 -7.21
C PRO A 108 -12.15 -8.76 -6.37
N ASP A 109 -12.49 -9.84 -5.66
CA ASP A 109 -13.68 -9.89 -4.81
C ASP A 109 -13.47 -9.00 -3.57
N ALA A 110 -12.28 -9.04 -2.97
CA ALA A 110 -11.91 -8.17 -1.85
C ALA A 110 -11.95 -6.69 -2.23
N GLN A 111 -11.43 -6.33 -3.42
CA GLN A 111 -11.48 -4.97 -3.94
C GLN A 111 -12.90 -4.50 -4.26
N ALA A 112 -13.70 -5.36 -4.90
CA ALA A 112 -15.09 -5.04 -5.21
C ALA A 112 -15.89 -4.83 -3.92
N LEU A 113 -15.65 -5.65 -2.88
CA LEU A 113 -16.24 -5.47 -1.57
C LEU A 113 -15.82 -4.14 -0.94
N ALA A 114 -14.52 -3.85 -0.87
CA ALA A 114 -14.00 -2.63 -0.25
C ALA A 114 -14.46 -1.35 -0.96
N PHE A 115 -14.33 -1.27 -2.29
CA PHE A 115 -14.53 -0.04 -3.05
C PHE A 115 -15.98 0.22 -3.51
N ALA A 116 -16.84 -0.81 -3.51
CA ALA A 116 -18.22 -0.68 -3.95
C ALA A 116 -19.21 -1.35 -3.00
N GLY A 117 -18.94 -2.58 -2.56
CA GLY A 117 -19.87 -3.39 -1.76
C GLY A 117 -20.19 -2.79 -0.39
N TYR A 118 -19.19 -2.34 0.36
CA TYR A 118 -19.40 -1.78 1.70
C TYR A 118 -20.28 -0.54 1.73
N ALA A 119 -20.37 0.24 0.64
CA ALA A 119 -21.20 1.43 0.61
C ALA A 119 -22.70 1.11 0.76
N THR A 120 -23.13 -0.11 0.40
CA THR A 120 -24.54 -0.52 0.41
C THR A 120 -24.90 -1.46 1.56
N MET A 121 -23.94 -1.81 2.42
CA MET A 121 -24.10 -2.81 3.49
C MET A 121 -24.18 -2.15 4.87
N ASN A 122 -24.98 -2.73 5.77
CA ASN A 122 -24.94 -2.40 7.20
C ASN A 122 -23.70 -3.01 7.90
N ALA A 123 -23.43 -2.64 9.15
CA ALA A 123 -22.22 -3.07 9.86
C ALA A 123 -22.08 -4.61 9.99
N ALA A 124 -23.18 -5.31 10.23
CA ALA A 124 -23.17 -6.78 10.38
C ALA A 124 -22.93 -7.47 9.03
N GLU A 125 -23.56 -6.99 7.95
CA GLU A 125 -23.34 -7.46 6.59
C GLU A 125 -21.89 -7.25 6.14
N LYS A 126 -21.30 -6.09 6.45
CA LYS A 126 -19.88 -5.81 6.18
C LYS A 126 -18.97 -6.83 6.85
N LEU A 127 -19.23 -7.13 8.13
CA LEU A 127 -18.42 -8.08 8.88
C LEU A 127 -18.53 -9.49 8.33
N ASP A 128 -19.74 -9.95 8.02
CA ASP A 128 -19.96 -11.28 7.45
C ASP A 128 -19.29 -11.43 6.08
N ALA A 129 -19.43 -10.42 5.22
CA ALA A 129 -18.78 -10.39 3.91
C ALA A 129 -17.24 -10.37 4.04
N ALA A 130 -16.69 -9.56 4.96
CA ALA A 130 -15.25 -9.49 5.21
C ALA A 130 -14.70 -10.84 5.69
N ARG A 131 -15.35 -11.47 6.67
CA ARG A 131 -14.97 -12.80 7.18
C ARG A 131 -15.04 -13.86 6.09
N THR A 132 -16.06 -13.82 5.24
CA THR A 132 -16.21 -14.78 4.14
C THR A 132 -15.04 -14.68 3.15
N ILE A 133 -14.64 -13.46 2.78
CA ILE A 133 -13.49 -13.27 1.88
C ILE A 133 -12.16 -13.57 2.61
N ASP A 134 -12.01 -13.18 3.88
CA ASP A 134 -10.81 -13.45 4.67
C ASP A 134 -10.59 -14.96 4.86
N ALA A 135 -11.67 -15.72 5.11
CA ALA A 135 -11.61 -17.17 5.19
C ALA A 135 -11.06 -17.79 3.90
N ARG A 136 -11.44 -17.27 2.73
CA ARG A 136 -10.88 -17.72 1.44
C ARG A 136 -9.40 -17.39 1.30
N PHE A 137 -8.96 -16.22 1.75
CA PHE A 137 -7.54 -15.88 1.78
C PHE A 137 -6.76 -16.84 2.70
N MET A 138 -7.31 -17.16 3.86
CA MET A 138 -6.64 -18.04 4.83
C MET A 138 -6.67 -19.51 4.41
N GLU A 139 -7.74 -19.98 3.76
CA GLU A 139 -7.82 -21.29 3.14
C GLU A 139 -6.75 -21.43 2.05
N TRP A 140 -6.66 -20.44 1.15
CA TRP A 140 -5.63 -20.38 0.13
C TRP A 140 -4.22 -20.38 0.74
N TYR A 141 -3.96 -19.56 1.77
CA TYR A 141 -2.66 -19.49 2.43
C TYR A 141 -2.29 -20.81 3.10
N GLY A 142 -3.26 -21.49 3.74
CA GLY A 142 -3.06 -22.80 4.37
C GLY A 142 -2.79 -23.92 3.37
N ALA A 143 -3.26 -23.78 2.12
CA ALA A 143 -3.00 -24.73 1.03
C ALA A 143 -1.63 -24.54 0.36
N LEU A 144 -0.92 -23.44 0.62
CA LEU A 144 0.41 -23.21 0.06
C LEU A 144 1.41 -24.24 0.55
N PRO A 145 2.40 -24.63 -0.26
CA PRO A 145 3.58 -25.34 0.23
C PRO A 145 4.27 -24.58 1.37
N PRO A 146 4.83 -25.27 2.40
CA PRO A 146 5.45 -24.60 3.55
C PRO A 146 6.52 -23.57 3.18
N HIS A 147 7.30 -23.83 2.13
CA HIS A 147 8.36 -22.93 1.67
C HIS A 147 7.84 -21.62 1.01
N PHE A 148 6.54 -21.50 0.77
CA PHE A 148 5.86 -20.27 0.35
C PHE A 148 5.05 -19.59 1.46
N GLN A 149 4.92 -20.22 2.63
CA GLN A 149 4.22 -19.66 3.78
C GLN A 149 5.21 -18.90 4.67
N PHE A 150 5.05 -17.58 4.78
CA PHE A 150 5.99 -16.71 5.51
C PHE A 150 6.22 -17.12 6.97
N GLU A 151 5.20 -17.68 7.61
CA GLU A 151 5.26 -18.04 9.03
C GLU A 151 5.97 -19.37 9.30
N GLN A 152 6.29 -20.15 8.26
CA GLN A 152 6.93 -21.44 8.41
C GLN A 152 8.46 -21.31 8.51
N PRO A 153 9.13 -22.18 9.30
CA PRO A 153 10.59 -22.17 9.42
C PRO A 153 11.32 -22.35 8.08
N ASP A 154 10.71 -23.12 7.16
CA ASP A 154 11.28 -23.45 5.86
C ASP A 154 10.92 -22.41 4.77
N PHE A 155 10.40 -21.25 5.16
CA PHE A 155 10.07 -20.18 4.22
C PHE A 155 11.29 -19.80 3.39
N LEU A 156 11.16 -19.90 2.06
CA LEU A 156 12.21 -19.53 1.15
C LEU A 156 12.24 -18.01 1.01
N VAL A 157 13.25 -17.35 1.57
CA VAL A 157 13.39 -15.89 1.51
C VAL A 157 13.95 -15.47 0.16
N VAL A 158 13.05 -15.22 -0.80
CA VAL A 158 13.38 -14.64 -2.11
C VAL A 158 12.38 -13.51 -2.47
N PRO A 159 12.77 -12.55 -3.31
CA PRO A 159 11.90 -11.51 -3.85
C PRO A 159 10.46 -11.93 -4.15
N THR A 160 10.28 -13.02 -4.87
CA THR A 160 8.97 -13.46 -5.38
C THR A 160 8.06 -14.07 -4.30
N THR A 161 8.63 -14.74 -3.29
CA THR A 161 7.86 -15.27 -2.14
C THR A 161 7.52 -14.18 -1.13
N ILE A 162 8.42 -13.20 -0.95
CA ILE A 162 8.13 -11.98 -0.19
C ILE A 162 7.01 -11.19 -0.86
N ASP A 163 7.02 -11.09 -2.20
CA ASP A 163 5.94 -10.45 -2.95
C ASP A 163 4.60 -11.15 -2.75
N LEU A 164 4.60 -12.49 -2.80
CA LEU A 164 3.39 -13.28 -2.55
C LEU A 164 2.83 -13.03 -1.15
N ALA A 165 3.70 -13.11 -0.13
CA ALA A 165 3.31 -12.83 1.25
C ALA A 165 2.80 -11.39 1.41
N SER A 166 3.54 -10.41 0.88
CA SER A 166 3.14 -9.00 0.91
C SER A 166 1.78 -8.77 0.25
N SER A 167 1.50 -9.45 -0.87
CA SER A 167 0.22 -9.35 -1.58
C SER A 167 -0.94 -9.83 -0.73
N LEU A 168 -0.80 -10.99 -0.08
CA LEU A 168 -1.82 -11.53 0.84
C LEU A 168 -2.20 -10.50 1.91
N TYR A 169 -1.21 -10.03 2.68
CA TYR A 169 -1.47 -9.14 3.80
C TYR A 169 -1.88 -7.73 3.34
N HIS A 170 -1.41 -7.27 2.18
CA HIS A 170 -1.87 -6.01 1.58
C HIS A 170 -3.38 -6.00 1.32
N PHE A 171 -3.89 -7.00 0.60
CA PHE A 171 -5.30 -7.04 0.23
C PHE A 171 -6.21 -7.34 1.42
N ARG A 172 -5.75 -8.16 2.37
CA ARG A 172 -6.45 -8.35 3.65
C ARG A 172 -6.51 -7.04 4.44
N LEU A 173 -5.40 -6.33 4.60
CA LEU A 173 -5.36 -5.04 5.31
C LEU A 173 -6.28 -4.02 4.65
N MET A 174 -6.22 -3.90 3.32
CA MET A 174 -7.06 -2.98 2.56
C MET A 174 -8.54 -3.24 2.83
N MET A 175 -8.97 -4.50 2.74
CA MET A 175 -10.37 -4.88 2.97
C MET A 175 -10.81 -4.57 4.40
N TRP A 176 -10.08 -5.06 5.41
CA TRP A 176 -10.45 -4.87 6.81
C TRP A 176 -10.39 -3.40 7.24
N ASN A 177 -9.38 -2.65 6.79
CA ASN A 177 -9.26 -1.23 7.10
C ASN A 177 -10.45 -0.42 6.55
N TRP A 178 -10.98 -0.80 5.38
CA TRP A 178 -12.13 -0.11 4.76
C TRP A 178 -13.45 -0.30 5.52
N MET A 179 -13.51 -1.24 6.47
CA MET A 179 -14.66 -1.38 7.36
C MET A 179 -14.67 -0.33 8.48
N ILE A 180 -13.51 0.23 8.82
CA ILE A 180 -13.35 1.14 9.95
C ILE A 180 -13.80 2.53 9.50
N PRO A 181 -14.81 3.15 10.15
CA PRO A 181 -15.24 4.49 9.81
C PRO A 181 -14.10 5.51 9.99
N SER A 182 -13.91 6.40 9.01
CA SER A 182 -12.98 7.52 9.14
C SER A 182 -13.42 8.45 10.29
N VAL A 183 -12.46 8.96 11.06
CA VAL A 183 -12.70 9.91 12.17
C VAL A 183 -13.41 11.18 11.68
N LYS A 184 -13.24 11.58 10.41
CA LYS A 184 -13.96 12.70 9.79
C LYS A 184 -15.42 12.39 9.44
N ALA A 185 -15.78 11.12 9.32
CA ALA A 185 -17.12 10.64 8.98
C ALA A 185 -17.95 10.27 10.22
N ALA A 186 -17.39 10.38 11.43
CA ALA A 186 -18.20 10.31 12.65
C ALA A 186 -19.21 11.47 12.60
N PRO A 187 -20.54 11.19 12.62
CA PRO A 187 -21.53 12.24 12.55
C PRO A 187 -21.30 13.17 13.74
N LYS A 188 -21.01 14.45 13.46
CA LYS A 188 -21.18 15.49 14.48
C LYS A 188 -22.63 15.37 14.95
N GLY A 189 -22.80 15.08 16.23
CA GLY A 189 -24.06 14.65 16.80
C GLY A 189 -25.23 15.49 16.32
N ASN A 190 -26.20 14.82 15.71
CA ASN A 190 -27.59 15.18 15.77
C ASN A 190 -28.33 13.92 16.19
N ASP A 191 -28.60 13.82 17.49
CA ASP A 191 -29.72 13.05 18.00
C ASP A 191 -30.97 13.76 17.46
N ASP A 192 -31.47 13.34 16.31
CA ASP A 192 -32.84 13.62 15.91
C ASP A 192 -33.41 12.42 15.14
N THR A 193 -34.21 11.68 15.90
CA THR A 193 -35.27 10.74 15.55
C THR A 193 -35.58 10.59 14.06
N ASN A 194 -35.21 9.42 13.52
CA ASN A 194 -36.09 8.64 12.65
C ASN A 194 -35.67 7.17 12.74
N ASP A 195 -36.29 6.46 13.68
CA ASP A 195 -36.27 5.01 13.78
C ASP A 195 -36.83 4.40 12.48
N ARG A 196 -35.94 4.06 11.56
CA ARG A 196 -36.17 2.99 10.59
C ARG A 196 -35.55 1.73 11.15
N ALA A 197 -36.41 0.75 11.36
CA ALA A 197 -36.12 -0.58 11.88
C ALA A 197 -34.80 -1.16 11.32
N GLY A 198 -33.93 -1.61 12.23
CA GLY A 198 -32.76 -2.44 11.91
C GLY A 198 -31.39 -1.83 12.17
N THR A 199 -31.28 -0.66 12.80
CA THR A 199 -29.99 -0.12 13.24
C THR A 199 -29.39 -1.04 14.31
N PRO A 200 -28.18 -1.62 14.09
CA PRO A 200 -27.49 -2.39 15.12
C PRO A 200 -27.34 -1.55 16.37
N LYS A 201 -27.53 -2.15 17.54
CA LYS A 201 -27.36 -1.40 18.81
C LYS A 201 -25.94 -0.85 18.83
N ARG A 202 -25.74 0.39 19.32
CA ARG A 202 -24.42 1.07 19.37
C ARG A 202 -23.27 0.15 19.83
N HIS A 203 -23.52 -0.67 20.83
CA HIS A 203 -22.60 -1.68 21.36
C HIS A 203 -22.20 -2.79 20.33
N GLU A 204 -23.11 -3.22 19.46
CA GLU A 204 -22.83 -4.20 18.40
C GLU A 204 -21.91 -3.59 17.34
N THR A 205 -22.17 -2.35 16.92
CA THR A 205 -21.31 -1.61 16.00
C THR A 205 -19.91 -1.39 16.58
N ASP A 206 -19.81 -1.05 17.86
CA ASP A 206 -18.52 -0.88 18.56
C ASP A 206 -17.73 -2.20 18.61
N LYS A 207 -18.41 -3.32 18.85
CA LYS A 207 -17.77 -4.66 18.84
C LYS A 207 -17.24 -5.01 17.45
N ILE A 208 -18.00 -4.72 16.40
CA ILE A 208 -17.60 -4.97 15.00
C ILE A 208 -16.37 -4.14 14.63
N ILE A 209 -16.37 -2.85 14.99
CA ILE A 209 -15.23 -1.96 14.74
C ILE A 209 -13.99 -2.44 15.50
N ARG A 210 -14.15 -2.87 16.75
CA ARG A 210 -13.04 -3.43 17.54
C ARG A 210 -12.43 -4.66 16.88
N GLU A 211 -13.26 -5.60 16.45
CA GLU A 211 -12.80 -6.80 15.73
C GLU A 211 -12.03 -6.42 14.45
N ALA A 212 -12.57 -5.50 13.65
CA ALA A 212 -11.87 -5.06 12.43
C ALA A 212 -10.51 -4.42 12.75
N LYS A 213 -10.41 -3.63 13.83
CA LYS A 213 -9.15 -3.04 14.31
C LYS A 213 -8.15 -4.09 14.78
N GLU A 214 -8.59 -5.05 15.59
CA GLU A 214 -7.77 -6.16 16.08
C GLU A 214 -7.20 -6.97 14.90
N THR A 215 -8.04 -7.33 13.92
CA THR A 215 -7.60 -8.02 12.70
C THR A 215 -6.61 -7.17 11.89
N CYS A 216 -6.86 -5.87 11.73
CA CYS A 216 -5.91 -4.98 11.04
C CYS A 216 -4.56 -4.91 11.76
N LEU A 217 -4.54 -4.85 13.09
CA LEU A 217 -3.30 -4.83 13.89
C LEU A 217 -2.50 -6.13 13.74
N GLU A 218 -3.17 -7.29 13.74
CA GLU A 218 -2.52 -8.58 13.46
C GLU A 218 -1.88 -8.59 12.07
N ILE A 219 -2.61 -8.10 11.06
CA ILE A 219 -2.12 -8.00 9.68
C ILE A 219 -0.94 -7.01 9.58
N VAL A 220 -0.99 -5.87 10.26
CA VAL A 220 0.10 -4.88 10.30
C VAL A 220 1.33 -5.45 10.99
N SER A 221 1.17 -6.21 12.07
CA SER A 221 2.26 -6.93 12.73
C SER A 221 2.94 -7.89 11.76
N MET A 222 2.17 -8.66 11.00
CA MET A 222 2.74 -9.59 10.04
C MET A 222 3.40 -8.89 8.85
N THR A 223 2.78 -7.82 8.36
CA THR A 223 3.35 -6.95 7.33
C THR A 223 4.70 -6.39 7.76
N THR A 224 4.80 -5.86 8.98
CA THR A 224 6.04 -5.33 9.55
C THR A 224 7.13 -6.40 9.60
N ARG A 225 6.80 -7.64 10.00
CA ARG A 225 7.74 -8.77 9.99
C ARG A 225 8.23 -9.14 8.60
N ILE A 226 7.33 -9.16 7.60
CA ILE A 226 7.69 -9.43 6.19
C ILE A 226 8.66 -8.37 5.68
N LEU A 227 8.33 -7.10 5.89
CA LEU A 227 9.15 -5.97 5.47
C LEU A 227 10.53 -5.99 6.15
N ALA A 228 10.59 -6.31 7.45
CA ALA A 228 11.84 -6.47 8.19
C ALA A 228 12.71 -7.61 7.63
N THR A 229 12.09 -8.74 7.31
CA THR A 229 12.78 -9.92 6.75
C THR A 229 13.34 -9.59 5.37
N ALA A 230 12.55 -8.90 4.54
CA ALA A 230 12.99 -8.46 3.22
C ALA A 230 14.16 -7.45 3.31
N ASP A 231 14.05 -6.45 4.19
CA ASP A 231 15.12 -5.46 4.40
C ASP A 231 16.41 -6.12 4.93
N ALA A 232 16.31 -7.08 5.86
CA ALA A 232 17.47 -7.82 6.37
C ALA A 232 18.14 -8.68 5.29
N ALA A 233 17.36 -9.33 4.43
CA ALA A 233 17.88 -10.22 3.39
C ALA A 233 18.48 -9.45 2.20
N PHE A 234 17.81 -8.38 1.77
CA PHE A 234 18.09 -7.73 0.49
C PHE A 234 18.58 -6.28 0.60
N GLY A 235 18.48 -5.68 1.78
CA GLY A 235 18.89 -4.31 2.04
C GLY A 235 17.94 -3.25 1.43
N PRO A 236 18.32 -1.96 1.53
CA PRO A 236 17.41 -0.83 1.24
C PRO A 236 17.09 -0.63 -0.24
N ILE A 237 17.84 -1.27 -1.13
CA ILE A 237 17.73 -1.10 -2.58
C ILE A 237 16.62 -2.00 -3.14
N PHE A 238 16.39 -3.15 -2.51
CA PHE A 238 15.46 -4.13 -3.00
C PHE A 238 14.09 -3.92 -2.36
N ASN A 239 13.15 -3.44 -3.17
CA ASN A 239 11.77 -3.28 -2.77
C ASN A 239 10.89 -3.93 -3.82
N THR A 240 9.93 -4.69 -3.36
CA THR A 240 8.98 -5.33 -4.25
C THR A 240 7.98 -4.34 -4.84
N LEU A 241 7.09 -4.80 -5.73
CA LEU A 241 6.10 -3.92 -6.35
C LEU A 241 5.20 -3.26 -5.29
N LEU A 242 4.72 -4.05 -4.32
CA LEU A 242 3.76 -3.62 -3.31
C LEU A 242 4.39 -3.13 -2.01
N THR A 243 5.71 -3.24 -1.83
CA THR A 243 6.41 -2.87 -0.58
C THR A 243 5.99 -1.48 -0.09
N ALA A 244 6.13 -0.45 -0.94
CA ALA A 244 5.79 0.92 -0.56
C ALA A 244 4.29 1.12 -0.31
N GLN A 245 3.42 0.54 -1.15
CA GLN A 245 1.96 0.69 -1.01
C GLN A 245 1.44 0.04 0.28
N THR A 246 1.96 -1.15 0.60
CA THR A 246 1.60 -1.90 1.80
C THR A 246 2.11 -1.21 3.05
N ALA A 247 3.36 -0.73 3.02
CA ALA A 247 3.94 0.05 4.11
C ALA A 247 3.18 1.36 4.35
N ILE A 248 2.81 2.09 3.28
CA ILE A 248 1.97 3.30 3.40
C ILE A 248 0.63 2.96 4.05
N LEU A 249 -0.07 1.93 3.56
CA LEU A 249 -1.37 1.53 4.10
C LEU A 249 -1.29 1.14 5.58
N ALA A 250 -0.25 0.38 5.97
CA ALA A 250 -0.02 -0.02 7.36
C ALA A 250 0.30 1.18 8.26
N ALA A 251 1.18 2.08 7.82
CA ALA A 251 1.49 3.31 8.56
C ALA A 251 0.25 4.21 8.70
N SER A 252 -0.53 4.39 7.63
CA SER A 252 -1.78 5.16 7.66
C SER A 252 -2.80 4.56 8.63
N PHE A 253 -2.94 3.23 8.67
CA PHE A 253 -3.81 2.57 9.65
C PHE A 253 -3.36 2.84 11.09
N LEU A 254 -2.08 2.68 11.40
CA LEU A 254 -1.55 2.97 12.74
C LEU A 254 -1.79 4.43 13.13
N LEU A 255 -1.45 5.35 12.24
CA LEU A 255 -1.69 6.78 12.38
C LEU A 255 -3.18 7.18 12.30
N SER A 256 -4.13 6.26 12.13
CA SER A 256 -5.57 6.58 12.17
C SER A 256 -6.18 6.45 13.57
N GLY A 257 -5.37 6.53 14.62
CA GLY A 257 -5.82 6.39 16.00
C GLY A 257 -5.71 4.97 16.54
N ASN A 258 -4.75 4.17 16.06
CA ASN A 258 -4.56 2.77 16.46
C ASN A 258 -3.17 2.53 17.09
N LEU A 259 -2.54 3.57 17.64
CA LEU A 259 -1.31 3.47 18.44
C LEU A 259 -1.68 3.47 19.92
N THR A 260 -1.82 2.28 20.49
CA THR A 260 -2.22 2.05 21.89
C THR A 260 -1.11 1.48 22.75
N SER A 261 0.00 1.04 22.14
CA SER A 261 1.12 0.39 22.81
C SER A 261 2.48 0.75 22.20
N VAL A 262 3.53 0.57 23.01
CA VAL A 262 4.94 0.75 22.57
C VAL A 262 5.30 -0.20 21.41
N SER A 263 4.68 -1.38 21.35
CA SER A 263 4.89 -2.31 20.24
C SER A 263 4.38 -1.74 18.92
N GLU A 264 3.22 -1.08 18.93
CA GLU A 264 2.62 -0.47 17.74
C GLU A 264 3.39 0.76 17.28
N GLU A 265 3.87 1.55 18.23
CA GLU A 265 4.82 2.64 17.96
C GLU A 265 6.11 2.13 17.31
N GLY A 266 6.66 1.02 17.82
CA GLY A 266 7.82 0.35 17.23
C GLY A 266 7.56 -0.14 15.80
N MET A 267 6.37 -0.69 15.54
CA MET A 267 5.97 -1.08 14.18
C MET A 267 5.93 0.13 13.24
N LEU A 268 5.35 1.26 13.68
CA LEU A 268 5.30 2.48 12.87
C LEU A 268 6.70 2.99 12.52
N LEU A 269 7.60 3.06 13.50
CA LEU A 269 8.99 3.49 13.29
C LEU A 269 9.70 2.59 12.27
N GLN A 270 9.53 1.27 12.40
CA GLN A 270 10.11 0.31 11.46
C GLN A 270 9.54 0.46 10.04
N ILE A 271 8.23 0.63 9.90
CA ILE A 271 7.59 0.85 8.60
C ILE A 271 8.10 2.14 7.95
N ILE A 272 8.19 3.24 8.71
CA ILE A 272 8.66 4.53 8.20
C ILE A 272 10.13 4.47 7.79
N HIS A 273 10.96 3.77 8.56
CA HIS A 273 12.36 3.53 8.20
C HIS A 273 12.51 2.81 6.85
N ILE A 274 11.66 1.80 6.62
CA ILE A 274 11.63 1.06 5.36
C ILE A 274 11.13 1.97 4.22
N LEU A 275 10.10 2.79 4.45
CA LEU A 275 9.61 3.76 3.46
C LEU A 275 10.69 4.77 3.06
N VAL A 276 11.43 5.31 4.02
CA VAL A 276 12.57 6.21 3.76
C VAL A 276 13.61 5.54 2.86
N ARG A 277 13.96 4.28 3.15
CA ARG A 277 14.88 3.49 2.32
C ARG A 277 14.34 3.25 0.91
N CYS A 278 13.05 2.89 0.80
CA CYS A 278 12.34 2.72 -0.48
C CYS A 278 12.32 3.99 -1.33
N SER A 279 12.29 5.15 -0.68
CA SER A 279 12.01 6.44 -1.31
C SER A 279 13.16 6.97 -2.20
N ARG A 280 14.38 6.45 -2.03
CA ARG A 280 15.59 6.92 -2.75
C ARG A 280 15.45 6.92 -4.27
N GLN A 281 14.57 6.08 -4.82
CA GLN A 281 14.32 5.96 -6.26
C GLN A 281 12.88 6.34 -6.65
N ARG A 282 12.05 6.74 -5.67
CA ARG A 282 10.60 6.94 -5.86
C ARG A 282 10.17 8.21 -5.12
N ASN A 283 10.24 9.35 -5.82
CA ASN A 283 9.87 10.64 -5.23
C ASN A 283 8.46 10.60 -4.60
N LEU A 284 7.50 9.87 -5.17
CA LEU A 284 6.13 9.80 -4.63
C LEU A 284 6.13 9.20 -3.22
N VAL A 285 6.98 8.20 -2.98
CA VAL A 285 7.16 7.59 -1.67
C VAL A 285 7.78 8.59 -0.70
N LYS A 286 8.73 9.43 -1.14
CA LYS A 286 9.25 10.52 -0.29
C LYS A 286 8.13 11.45 0.17
N GLY A 287 7.30 11.93 -0.76
CA GLY A 287 6.20 12.84 -0.47
C GLY A 287 5.19 12.24 0.51
N VAL A 288 4.75 11.01 0.25
CA VAL A 288 3.81 10.32 1.16
C VAL A 288 4.44 10.05 2.53
N THR A 289 5.72 9.67 2.60
CA THR A 289 6.43 9.47 3.87
C THR A 289 6.47 10.76 4.69
N HIS A 290 6.69 11.89 4.03
CA HIS A 290 6.63 13.20 4.65
C HIS A 290 5.22 13.54 5.17
N MET A 291 4.17 13.20 4.40
CA MET A 291 2.78 13.37 4.86
C MET A 291 2.46 12.51 6.08
N LEU A 292 3.01 11.29 6.17
CA LEU A 292 2.83 10.42 7.34
C LEU A 292 3.47 11.04 8.59
N LEU A 293 4.68 11.62 8.48
CA LEU A 293 5.27 12.40 9.57
C LEU A 293 4.38 13.58 9.95
N LYS A 294 3.92 14.36 8.97
CA LYS A 294 3.07 15.51 9.24
C LYS A 294 1.75 15.11 9.93
N THR A 295 1.17 13.99 9.54
CA THR A 295 -0.02 13.41 10.18
C THR A 295 0.26 13.09 11.65
N ALA A 296 1.44 12.53 11.96
CA ALA A 296 1.84 12.25 13.33
C ALA A 296 2.04 13.53 14.17
N GLU A 297 2.66 14.57 13.58
CA GLU A 297 2.83 15.88 14.22
C GLU A 297 1.48 16.55 14.52
N ASP A 298 0.57 16.55 13.55
CA ASP A 298 -0.74 17.18 13.68
C ASP A 298 -1.60 16.45 14.73
N GLN A 299 -1.46 15.12 14.84
CA GLN A 299 -2.09 14.35 15.93
C GLN A 299 -1.52 14.69 17.29
N LEU A 300 -0.20 14.83 17.41
CA LEU A 300 0.43 15.27 18.65
C LEU A 300 -0.02 16.68 19.05
N ALA A 301 -0.11 17.60 18.08
CA ALA A 301 -0.54 18.99 18.30
C ALA A 301 -2.03 19.10 18.68
N ALA A 302 -2.87 18.16 18.24
CA ALA A 302 -4.28 18.10 18.61
C ALA A 302 -4.53 17.66 20.06
N ASN A 303 -3.50 17.18 20.78
CA ASN A 303 -3.60 16.73 22.17
C ASN A 303 -3.66 17.95 23.10
N LYS A 304 -4.86 18.31 23.56
CA LYS A 304 -5.12 19.59 24.24
C LYS A 304 -4.58 19.74 25.66
N ASP A 305 -4.08 18.69 26.32
CA ASP A 305 -3.68 18.77 27.73
C ASP A 305 -2.36 18.02 28.05
N GLY A 306 -1.52 17.75 27.03
CA GLY A 306 -0.26 17.00 27.20
C GLY A 306 -0.42 15.50 27.47
N GLU A 307 -1.66 15.03 27.68
CA GLU A 307 -2.00 13.60 27.66
C GLU A 307 -2.22 13.13 26.23
N VAL A 308 -1.54 12.04 25.85
CA VAL A 308 -1.75 11.36 24.58
C VAL A 308 -3.09 10.63 24.68
N PRO A 309 -4.11 10.98 23.88
CA PRO A 309 -5.40 10.29 23.88
C PRO A 309 -5.18 8.82 23.47
N ALA A 310 -6.05 7.92 23.94
CA ALA A 310 -5.99 6.52 23.56
C ALA A 310 -5.98 6.38 22.01
N GLY A 311 -4.93 5.79 21.46
CA GLY A 311 -4.72 5.67 20.01
C GLY A 311 -3.83 6.75 19.38
N GLY A 312 -3.40 7.76 20.13
CA GLY A 312 -2.56 8.87 19.66
C GLY A 312 -1.06 8.57 19.60
N VAL A 313 -0.31 9.44 18.93
CA VAL A 313 1.16 9.31 18.79
C VAL A 313 1.87 10.00 19.96
N SER A 314 2.86 9.33 20.57
CA SER A 314 3.68 9.95 21.61
C SER A 314 4.71 10.95 21.04
N LYS A 315 5.10 11.93 21.85
CA LYS A 315 6.13 12.92 21.49
C LYS A 315 7.46 12.26 21.10
N ALA A 316 7.88 11.23 21.84
CA ALA A 316 9.11 10.50 21.57
C ALA A 316 9.09 9.83 20.18
N VAL A 317 7.95 9.28 19.76
CA VAL A 317 7.78 8.70 18.43
C VAL A 317 7.87 9.76 17.35
N VAL A 318 7.19 10.91 17.50
CA VAL A 318 7.28 12.01 16.53
C VAL A 318 8.73 12.50 16.37
N GLU A 319 9.47 12.63 17.47
CA GLU A 319 10.89 13.00 17.42
C GLU A 319 11.74 11.96 16.66
N GLN A 320 11.53 10.67 16.92
CA GLN A 320 12.23 9.60 16.21
C GLN A 320 11.84 9.52 14.73
N LEU A 321 10.55 9.70 14.40
CA LEU A 321 10.09 9.80 13.03
C LEU A 321 10.76 10.97 12.31
N GLY A 322 10.88 12.13 12.96
CA GLY A 322 11.61 13.29 12.42
C GLY A 322 13.07 12.97 12.14
N ILE A 323 13.75 12.22 13.00
CA ILE A 323 15.13 11.76 12.76
C ILE A 323 15.20 10.82 11.55
N ILE A 324 14.33 9.83 11.47
CA ILE A 324 14.29 8.85 10.37
C ILE A 324 13.99 9.56 9.03
N VAL A 325 13.05 10.50 9.03
CA VAL A 325 12.57 11.20 7.83
C VAL A 325 13.59 12.20 7.29
N LYS A 326 14.53 12.70 8.10
CA LYS A 326 15.66 13.51 7.60
C LYS A 326 16.48 12.78 6.54
N ASP A 327 16.58 11.45 6.62
CA ASP A 327 17.27 10.64 5.63
C ASP A 327 16.56 10.56 4.26
N LEU A 328 15.34 11.11 4.12
CA LEU A 328 14.66 11.27 2.82
C LEU A 328 15.42 12.17 1.85
N ALA A 329 16.21 13.13 2.38
CA ALA A 329 16.76 14.25 1.62
C ALA A 329 15.69 14.88 0.70
N TRP A 330 14.58 15.30 1.31
CA TRP A 330 13.48 15.96 0.61
C TRP A 330 13.84 17.42 0.37
N GLU A 331 14.00 17.79 -0.89
CA GLU A 331 14.29 19.17 -1.24
C GLU A 331 12.99 19.93 -1.56
N LYS A 332 12.94 21.24 -1.25
CA LYS A 332 11.76 22.08 -1.55
C LYS A 332 11.33 22.04 -3.02
N ARG A 333 12.21 21.63 -3.95
CA ARG A 333 11.90 21.48 -5.39
C ARG A 333 11.48 20.06 -5.80
N ASP A 334 11.61 19.06 -4.93
CA ASP A 334 11.25 17.67 -5.24
C ASP A 334 9.77 17.54 -5.62
N HIS A 335 8.91 18.38 -5.05
CA HIS A 335 7.49 18.40 -5.37
C HIS A 335 7.18 18.77 -6.84
N LEU A 336 8.06 19.54 -7.50
CA LEU A 336 7.90 19.95 -8.89
C LEU A 336 8.11 18.78 -9.87
N SER A 337 8.84 17.74 -9.45
CA SER A 337 9.04 16.51 -10.22
C SER A 337 7.79 15.63 -10.31
N PHE A 338 6.77 15.89 -9.48
CA PHE A 338 5.48 15.20 -9.54
C PHE A 338 4.53 15.76 -10.59
N SER A 339 4.87 16.90 -11.22
CA SER A 339 4.02 17.48 -12.24
C SER A 339 4.10 16.69 -13.56
N SER A 340 2.96 16.14 -13.96
CA SER A 340 2.64 15.60 -15.29
C SER A 340 3.15 14.19 -15.65
N GLN A 341 2.53 13.14 -15.08
CA GLN A 341 2.35 11.88 -15.83
C GLN A 341 1.30 10.89 -15.28
N TYR A 342 0.90 11.02 -14.00
CA TYR A 342 -0.10 10.14 -13.39
C TYR A 342 -1.31 10.95 -12.89
N PRO A 343 -2.53 10.70 -13.41
CA PRO A 343 -3.75 11.27 -12.84
C PRO A 343 -4.04 10.62 -11.49
N ASN A 344 -4.22 11.44 -10.44
CA ASN A 344 -4.66 10.95 -9.14
C ASN A 344 -6.20 10.87 -9.12
N HIS A 345 -6.74 9.66 -9.25
CA HIS A 345 -8.19 9.42 -9.23
C HIS A 345 -8.79 9.42 -7.80
N VAL A 346 -7.97 9.36 -6.75
CA VAL A 346 -8.43 9.29 -5.36
C VAL A 346 -8.95 10.64 -4.87
N MET A 347 -8.32 11.75 -5.29
CA MET A 347 -8.72 13.11 -4.92
C MET A 347 -9.97 13.60 -5.66
N VAL A 348 -10.21 13.10 -6.88
CA VAL A 348 -11.39 13.46 -7.69
C VAL A 348 -12.71 13.02 -7.04
N LYS A 349 -12.68 12.08 -6.08
CA LYS A 349 -13.88 11.63 -5.36
C LYS A 349 -14.31 12.55 -4.22
N GLU A 350 -13.40 13.32 -3.61
CA GLU A 350 -13.74 14.19 -2.47
C GLU A 350 -13.96 15.65 -2.90
N ASP A 351 -13.22 16.14 -3.89
CA ASP A 351 -13.43 17.46 -4.50
C ASP A 351 -12.84 17.50 -5.93
N PRO A 352 -13.66 17.59 -7.00
CA PRO A 352 -13.17 17.58 -8.38
C PRO A 352 -12.35 18.81 -8.76
N ASP A 353 -12.32 19.86 -7.92
CA ASP A 353 -11.62 21.13 -8.20
C ASP A 353 -10.19 21.20 -7.62
N VAL A 354 -9.78 20.26 -6.75
CA VAL A 354 -8.43 20.24 -6.18
C VAL A 354 -7.45 19.57 -7.15
N GLN A 355 -6.57 20.38 -7.75
CA GLN A 355 -5.53 19.88 -8.65
C GLN A 355 -4.35 19.31 -7.85
N LEU A 356 -3.73 18.23 -8.35
CA LEU A 356 -2.51 17.65 -7.76
C LEU A 356 -1.44 18.73 -7.52
N SER A 357 -1.31 19.71 -8.42
CA SER A 357 -0.43 20.87 -8.24
C SER A 357 -0.67 21.63 -6.93
N GLN A 358 -1.93 21.84 -6.51
CA GLN A 358 -2.25 22.54 -5.25
C GLN A 358 -1.91 21.70 -4.01
N LEU A 359 -2.06 20.38 -4.10
CA LEU A 359 -1.63 19.44 -3.05
C LEU A 359 -0.10 19.35 -2.98
N LEU A 360 0.58 19.34 -4.13
CA LEU A 360 2.04 19.35 -4.21
C LEU A 360 2.63 20.68 -3.75
N GLU A 361 1.94 21.80 -4.02
CA GLU A 361 2.26 23.12 -3.49
C GLU A 361 2.10 23.17 -1.97
N SER A 362 1.03 22.57 -1.41
CA SER A 362 0.93 22.43 0.06
C SER A 362 2.00 21.50 0.64
N TRP A 363 2.56 20.57 -0.14
CA TRP A 363 3.74 19.79 0.24
C TRP A 363 5.06 20.55 0.13
N ALA A 364 5.12 21.62 -0.67
CA ALA A 364 6.30 22.48 -0.78
C ALA A 364 6.57 23.26 0.52
N ASP A 365 5.51 23.59 1.24
CA ASP A 365 5.56 24.26 2.55
C ASP A 365 5.77 23.29 3.72
N LEU A 366 5.79 21.98 3.45
CA LEU A 366 6.12 20.95 4.43
C LEU A 366 7.63 20.71 4.56
N ALA A 367 8.50 21.38 3.81
CA ALA A 367 9.94 21.22 3.98
C ALA A 367 10.31 21.37 5.47
N LEU A 368 10.94 20.34 6.05
CA LEU A 368 11.42 20.38 7.42
C LEU A 368 12.23 21.67 7.59
N ASP A 369 11.88 22.50 8.57
CA ASP A 369 12.72 23.62 8.98
C ASP A 369 14.07 23.01 9.41
N GLU A 370 15.03 23.00 8.48
CA GLU A 370 16.43 22.92 8.83
C GLU A 370 16.70 24.19 9.62
N GLY A 371 16.61 24.08 10.93
CA GLY A 371 16.93 25.16 11.85
C GLY A 371 18.38 25.58 11.61
N ASP A 372 18.58 26.53 10.72
CA ASP A 372 19.74 27.39 10.66
C ASP A 372 19.74 28.22 11.95
N GLN A 373 20.31 27.65 13.01
CA GLN A 373 21.00 28.46 14.01
C GLN A 373 22.50 28.44 13.70
N PRO A 374 22.99 29.31 12.80
CA PRO A 374 24.36 29.76 12.90
C PRO A 374 24.42 30.72 14.09
N VAL A 375 25.08 30.25 15.14
CA VAL A 375 25.60 31.04 16.25
C VAL A 375 26.18 32.35 15.69
N HIS A 376 25.64 33.47 16.18
CA HIS A 376 26.12 34.81 15.89
C HIS A 376 27.64 34.89 16.08
N ALA A 377 28.37 35.15 15.00
CA ALA A 377 29.63 35.88 15.06
C ALA A 377 29.39 37.26 14.47
N SER A 378 29.18 38.22 15.38
CA SER A 378 29.22 39.65 15.09
C SER A 378 30.61 40.00 14.55
N VAL A 379 30.70 40.50 13.32
CA VAL A 379 31.76 41.44 12.97
C VAL A 379 31.14 42.61 12.21
N ASP A 380 31.26 43.73 12.90
CA ASP A 380 30.87 45.08 12.59
C ASP A 380 31.75 45.66 11.48
N HIS A 381 31.14 46.29 10.46
CA HIS A 381 31.75 47.38 9.68
C HIS A 381 30.66 48.17 8.94
N GLY A 382 30.14 49.21 9.62
CA GLY A 382 30.24 50.62 9.23
C GLY A 382 29.78 51.06 7.83
N GLN A 383 28.78 51.96 7.84
CA GLN A 383 28.36 52.87 6.76
C GLN A 383 29.49 53.67 6.10
N GLU A 384 29.31 54.04 4.82
CA GLU A 384 29.28 55.41 4.26
C GLU A 384 29.24 55.32 2.71
N GLU A 385 28.14 55.74 2.06
CA GLU A 385 27.95 57.02 1.36
C GLU A 385 28.67 57.18 0.00
N GLY A 386 27.91 57.63 -1.01
CA GLY A 386 28.37 58.70 -1.90
C GLY A 386 28.95 58.37 -3.28
N ASP A 387 28.06 58.32 -4.28
CA ASP A 387 28.07 59.06 -5.55
C ASP A 387 29.40 59.50 -6.24
N ARG A 388 29.36 59.39 -7.58
CA ARG A 388 30.13 60.07 -8.66
C ARG A 388 31.43 59.47 -9.19
N GLY A 389 31.41 59.26 -10.52
CA GLY A 389 32.48 59.79 -11.38
C GLY A 389 33.04 58.84 -12.43
N LYS A 390 32.64 59.10 -13.69
CA LYS A 390 33.22 58.70 -14.99
C LYS A 390 34.63 58.08 -14.99
N GLY A 391 34.75 57.03 -15.81
CA GLY A 391 35.97 56.59 -16.50
C GLY A 391 35.59 55.64 -17.62
#